data_AF-A0A1F7FTW3-F1
#
_entry.id   AF-A0A1F7FTW3-F1
#
_cell.length_a   1.000
_cell.length_b   1.000
_cell.length_c   1.000
_cell.angle_alpha   90.00
_cell.angle_beta   90.00
_cell.angle_gamma   90.00
#
_symmetry.space_group_name_H-M   'P 1'
#
loop_
_entity.id
_entity.type
_entity.pdbx_description
1 polymer ?
#
loop_
_entity_poly.entity_id
_entity_poly.type
_entity_poly.pdbx_seq_one_letter_code
_entity_poly.pdbx_strand_id
1 'polypeptide(L)'
;MKNLKPALLILAVLASATLFAGLGVPGELNPLLASANIAINAVEGYTVAKVKDSEGVRIRVRDPQGKEFWVSDVLGDQEKKFFFNGQSSNLLIADLNADQKPEIITAVSYPPHNGSLHVFTLDKEQQHFVPIQFSNPKTSDSNAFLASDMLQEDGQELAFVDNNRVRALGMLYPEDEGNEAVASFFFYKLSGDSFTFDGSEPVPVDN
;
A
#
# COMPACT_ATOMS: atom_id res chain seq x y z
N MET A 1 12.33 35.02 -39.61
CA MET A 1 13.18 34.14 -38.78
C MET A 1 12.56 34.07 -37.39
N LYS A 2 11.93 32.94 -37.04
CA LYS A 2 11.23 32.74 -35.76
C LYS A 2 12.13 31.94 -34.82
N ASN A 3 12.47 32.50 -33.67
CA ASN A 3 13.25 31.85 -32.63
C ASN A 3 12.37 30.86 -31.86
N LEU A 4 12.58 29.54 -32.06
CA LEU A 4 12.12 28.53 -31.12
C LEU A 4 13.25 28.25 -30.11
N LYS A 5 12.97 28.45 -28.82
CA LYS A 5 13.80 27.91 -27.74
C LYS A 5 13.30 26.49 -27.41
N PRO A 6 14.17 25.48 -27.27
CA PRO A 6 13.76 24.19 -26.76
C PRO A 6 13.63 24.27 -25.23
N ALA A 7 12.47 23.85 -24.71
CA ALA A 7 12.28 23.59 -23.29
C ALA A 7 12.91 22.23 -22.98
N LEU A 8 13.94 22.23 -22.14
CA LEU A 8 14.59 21.02 -21.65
C LEU A 8 13.74 20.46 -20.49
N LEU A 9 13.00 19.40 -20.74
CA LEU A 9 12.29 18.64 -19.72
C LEU A 9 13.32 17.75 -19.00
N ILE A 10 13.70 18.13 -17.77
CA ILE A 10 14.55 17.32 -16.92
C ILE A 10 13.65 16.29 -16.23
N LEU A 11 13.61 15.07 -16.76
CA LEU A 11 13.00 13.93 -16.11
C LEU A 11 13.99 13.40 -15.06
N ALA A 12 13.79 13.77 -13.80
CA ALA A 12 14.56 13.21 -12.69
C ALA A 12 14.04 11.81 -12.38
N VAL A 13 14.70 10.79 -12.91
CA VAL A 13 14.53 9.40 -12.46
C VAL A 13 15.57 9.14 -11.37
N LEU A 14 15.14 9.16 -10.11
CA LEU A 14 15.96 8.77 -8.96
C LEU A 14 15.12 7.88 -8.05
N ALA A 15 15.30 6.57 -8.20
CA ALA A 15 15.09 5.62 -7.11
C ALA A 15 15.85 4.32 -7.44
N SER A 16 17.11 4.27 -7.03
CA SER A 16 17.85 3.02 -6.93
C SER A 16 17.29 2.25 -5.73
N ALA A 17 16.41 1.28 -5.96
CA ALA A 17 16.03 0.33 -4.92
C ALA A 17 17.23 -0.59 -4.65
N THR A 18 17.95 -0.37 -3.55
CA THR A 18 18.87 -1.37 -3.03
C THR A 18 18.05 -2.51 -2.44
N LEU A 19 17.88 -3.59 -3.21
CA LEU A 19 17.36 -4.87 -2.73
C LEU A 19 18.35 -5.48 -1.73
N PHE A 20 18.23 -5.13 -0.45
CA PHE A 20 18.71 -6.00 0.61
C PHE A 20 17.59 -7.01 0.89
N ALA A 21 17.68 -8.18 0.26
CA ALA A 21 16.94 -9.35 0.71
C ALA A 21 17.51 -9.77 2.08
N GLY A 22 16.96 -9.19 3.14
CA GLY A 22 17.28 -9.55 4.52
C GLY A 22 16.70 -10.91 4.83
N LEU A 23 17.47 -11.98 4.63
CA LEU A 23 17.27 -13.21 5.39
C LEU A 23 17.53 -12.84 6.86
N GLY A 24 16.46 -12.65 7.63
CA GLY A 24 16.56 -12.32 9.05
C GLY A 24 17.50 -13.29 9.76
N VAL A 25 18.46 -12.76 10.53
CA VAL A 25 19.40 -13.58 11.28
C VAL A 25 18.61 -14.28 12.40
N PRO A 26 18.76 -15.61 12.59
CA PRO A 26 18.11 -16.31 13.69
C PRO A 26 18.43 -15.62 15.03
N GLY A 27 17.40 -15.09 15.71
CA GLY A 27 17.54 -14.36 16.97
C GLY A 27 17.44 -12.83 16.88
N GLU A 28 17.25 -12.25 15.69
CA GLU A 28 16.93 -10.83 15.56
C GLU A 28 15.54 -10.55 16.14
N LEU A 29 15.48 -9.70 17.18
CA LEU A 29 14.22 -9.41 17.89
C LEU A 29 13.19 -8.65 17.02
N ASN A 30 13.63 -8.05 15.91
CA ASN A 30 12.78 -7.26 15.00
C ASN A 30 13.32 -7.30 13.56
N PRO A 31 13.23 -8.42 12.80
CA PRO A 31 13.72 -8.48 11.43
C PRO A 31 13.17 -7.34 10.56
N LEU A 32 14.08 -6.69 9.83
CA LEU A 32 13.75 -5.73 8.78
C LEU A 32 13.25 -6.47 7.54
N LEU A 33 12.00 -6.21 7.16
CA LEU A 33 11.35 -6.83 6.00
C LEU A 33 11.56 -6.00 4.73
N ALA A 34 11.48 -4.68 4.86
CA ALA A 34 11.69 -3.74 3.75
C ALA A 34 12.05 -2.36 4.27
N SER A 35 12.72 -1.55 3.45
CA SER A 35 12.99 -0.15 3.77
C SER A 35 12.93 0.73 2.52
N ALA A 36 12.51 1.98 2.70
CA ALA A 36 12.50 2.99 1.67
C ALA A 36 12.80 4.38 2.27
N ASN A 37 13.18 5.33 1.42
CA ASN A 37 13.34 6.73 1.83
C ASN A 37 12.05 7.49 1.54
N ILE A 38 11.74 8.47 2.38
CA ILE A 38 10.61 9.38 2.21
C ILE A 38 11.08 10.82 2.47
N ALA A 39 10.46 11.79 1.80
CA ALA A 39 10.62 13.20 2.14
C ALA A 39 9.40 13.65 2.96
N ILE A 40 9.63 14.35 4.07
CA ILE A 40 8.57 14.88 4.93
C ILE A 40 8.81 16.39 5.07
N ASN A 41 7.79 17.22 4.85
CA ASN A 41 7.94 18.69 4.87
C ASN A 41 9.05 19.22 3.94
N ALA A 42 9.23 18.60 2.76
CA ALA A 42 10.35 18.87 1.83
C ALA A 42 11.76 18.62 2.42
N VAL A 43 11.86 17.92 3.55
CA VAL A 43 13.11 17.45 4.15
C VAL A 43 13.34 16.00 3.75
N GLU A 44 14.44 15.76 3.03
CA GLU A 44 14.88 14.41 2.65
C GLU A 44 15.58 13.68 3.81
N GLY A 45 15.79 12.37 3.65
CA GLY A 45 16.59 11.55 4.56
C GLY A 45 15.79 10.83 5.64
N TYR A 46 14.46 10.97 5.66
CA TYR A 46 13.63 10.10 6.50
C TYR A 46 13.66 8.68 5.95
N THR A 47 13.70 7.71 6.85
CA THR A 47 13.71 6.28 6.50
C THR A 47 12.43 5.63 6.99
N VAL A 48 11.71 4.96 6.09
CA VAL A 48 10.57 4.10 6.38
C VAL A 48 11.04 2.66 6.40
N ALA A 49 10.76 1.95 7.48
CA ALA A 49 11.10 0.54 7.66
C ALA A 49 9.85 -0.26 7.98
N LYS A 50 9.62 -1.32 7.21
CA LYS A 50 8.67 -2.38 7.55
C LYS A 50 9.42 -3.41 8.38
N VAL A 51 8.97 -3.63 9.60
CA VAL A 51 9.61 -4.54 10.55
C VAL A 51 8.58 -5.54 11.07
N LYS A 52 9.04 -6.73 11.44
CA LYS A 52 8.24 -7.69 12.20
C LYS A 52 8.81 -7.82 13.60
N ASP A 53 8.03 -7.51 14.61
CA ASP A 53 8.37 -7.71 16.02
C ASP A 53 7.61 -8.91 16.60
N SER A 54 7.64 -9.08 17.93
CA SER A 54 6.93 -10.17 18.61
C SER A 54 5.41 -10.07 18.56
N GLU A 55 4.86 -8.87 18.33
CA GLU A 55 3.42 -8.62 18.27
C GLU A 55 2.91 -8.66 16.82
N GLY A 56 3.73 -8.30 15.85
CA GLY A 56 3.42 -8.45 14.43
C GLY A 56 4.21 -7.50 13.54
N VAL A 57 3.68 -7.23 12.35
CA VAL A 57 4.28 -6.35 11.35
C VAL A 57 3.86 -4.90 11.61
N ARG A 58 4.83 -3.99 11.62
CA ARG A 58 4.65 -2.54 11.80
C ARG A 58 5.45 -1.75 10.78
N ILE A 59 5.09 -0.49 10.60
CA ILE A 59 5.91 0.52 9.92
C ILE A 59 6.56 1.42 10.98
N ARG A 60 7.85 1.69 10.81
CA ARG A 60 8.60 2.68 11.59
C ARG A 60 9.18 3.73 10.66
N VAL A 61 8.97 5.00 10.96
CA VAL A 61 9.63 6.11 10.29
C VAL A 61 10.65 6.72 11.24
N ARG A 62 11.88 6.91 10.76
CA ARG A 62 12.95 7.62 11.47
C ARG A 62 13.29 8.90 10.74
N ASP A 63 13.63 9.93 11.51
CA ASP A 63 14.14 11.19 11.00
C ASP A 63 15.58 11.04 10.45
N PRO A 64 16.13 12.06 9.78
CA PRO A 64 17.47 12.00 9.20
C PRO A 64 18.60 11.83 10.23
N GLN A 65 18.32 12.03 11.53
CA GLN A 65 19.26 11.78 12.62
C GLN A 65 19.12 10.36 13.20
N GLY A 66 18.20 9.56 12.66
CA GLY A 66 17.92 8.19 13.10
C GLY A 66 17.00 8.11 14.32
N LYS A 67 16.42 9.22 14.78
CA LYS A 67 15.45 9.23 15.88
C LYS A 67 14.08 8.80 15.33
N GLU A 68 13.32 8.09 16.16
CA GLU A 68 11.96 7.70 15.83
C GLU A 68 11.06 8.93 15.62
N PHE A 69 10.47 9.01 14.43
CA PHE A 69 9.50 10.03 14.05
C PHE A 69 8.07 9.51 14.26
N TRP A 70 7.80 8.28 13.81
CA TRP A 70 6.48 7.66 13.92
C TRP A 70 6.56 6.13 13.87
N VAL A 71 5.60 5.46 14.51
CA VAL A 71 5.41 4.00 14.45
C VAL A 71 3.92 3.71 14.28
N SER A 72 3.58 2.79 13.38
CA SER A 72 2.21 2.32 13.20
C SER A 72 1.77 1.38 14.34
N ASP A 73 0.46 1.20 14.47
CA ASP A 73 -0.10 0.03 15.14
C ASP A 73 0.33 -1.28 14.44
N VAL A 74 0.05 -2.43 15.08
CA VAL A 74 0.27 -3.74 14.45
C VAL A 74 -0.69 -3.88 13.27
N LEU A 75 -0.13 -4.10 12.09
CA LEU A 75 -0.90 -4.14 10.84
C LEU A 75 -1.35 -5.56 10.46
N GLY A 76 -0.62 -6.57 10.92
CA GLY A 76 -0.82 -7.98 10.59
C GLY A 76 0.27 -8.88 11.17
N ASP A 77 0.12 -10.19 11.04
CA ASP A 77 1.01 -11.18 11.66
C ASP A 77 2.22 -11.53 10.78
N GLN A 78 2.06 -11.43 9.47
CA GLN A 78 3.09 -11.82 8.51
C GLN A 78 3.26 -10.80 7.39
N GLU A 79 4.44 -10.85 6.79
CA GLU A 79 4.74 -10.07 5.60
C GLU A 79 3.87 -10.52 4.43
N LYS A 80 3.40 -9.53 3.66
CA LYS A 80 2.75 -9.75 2.39
C LYS A 80 3.26 -8.79 1.33
N LYS A 81 3.12 -9.18 0.07
CA LYS A 81 3.34 -8.35 -1.10
C LYS A 81 2.03 -7.85 -1.70
N PHE A 82 2.11 -6.82 -2.51
CA PHE A 82 1.06 -6.25 -3.34
C PHE A 82 1.67 -5.88 -4.70
N PHE A 83 0.84 -5.71 -5.72
CA PHE A 83 1.28 -5.28 -7.04
C PHE A 83 1.11 -3.78 -7.23
N PHE A 84 2.12 -3.13 -7.82
CA PHE A 84 2.09 -1.72 -8.20
C PHE A 84 2.87 -1.53 -9.51
N ASN A 85 2.26 -0.90 -10.52
CA ASN A 85 2.87 -0.67 -11.84
C ASN A 85 3.56 -1.92 -12.46
N GLY A 86 2.89 -3.07 -12.35
CA GLY A 86 3.39 -4.34 -12.89
C GLY A 86 4.53 -5.00 -12.10
N GLN A 87 4.86 -4.48 -10.91
CA GLN A 87 5.88 -5.03 -10.05
C GLN A 87 5.31 -5.43 -8.69
N SER A 88 5.80 -6.54 -8.14
CA SER A 88 5.48 -6.98 -6.79
C SER A 88 6.33 -6.19 -5.78
N SER A 89 5.69 -5.62 -4.76
CA SER A 89 6.32 -4.84 -3.70
C SER A 89 5.77 -5.23 -2.33
N ASN A 90 6.55 -5.08 -1.28
CA ASN A 90 6.14 -5.26 0.12
C ASN A 90 6.06 -3.93 0.89
N LEU A 91 6.67 -2.87 0.37
CA LEU A 91 6.68 -1.50 0.87
C LEU A 91 6.94 -0.55 -0.31
N LEU A 92 6.11 0.46 -0.49
CA LEU A 92 6.29 1.48 -1.52
C LEU A 92 6.05 2.88 -0.95
N ILE A 93 6.82 3.84 -1.43
CA ILE A 93 6.62 5.26 -1.18
C ILE A 93 6.20 5.89 -2.51
N ALA A 94 5.01 6.47 -2.58
CA ALA A 94 4.48 7.07 -3.79
C ALA A 94 3.50 8.20 -3.46
N ASP A 95 3.53 9.27 -4.25
CA ASP A 95 2.52 10.33 -4.20
C ASP A 95 1.33 9.90 -5.08
N LEU A 96 0.25 9.44 -4.45
CA LEU A 96 -0.91 8.86 -5.12
C LEU A 96 -1.93 9.91 -5.56
N ASN A 97 -1.97 11.06 -4.89
CA ASN A 97 -2.95 12.14 -5.13
C ASN A 97 -2.34 13.39 -5.81
N ALA A 98 -1.04 13.35 -6.12
CA ALA A 98 -0.25 14.43 -6.73
C ALA A 98 -0.18 15.72 -5.89
N ASP A 99 -0.22 15.61 -4.56
CA ASP A 99 -0.13 16.74 -3.63
C ASP A 99 1.30 17.05 -3.14
N GLN A 100 2.30 16.33 -3.66
CA GLN A 100 3.71 16.38 -3.28
C GLN A 100 4.01 15.87 -1.87
N LYS A 101 3.07 15.17 -1.23
CA LYS A 101 3.25 14.45 0.02
C LYS A 101 3.12 12.96 -0.27
N PRO A 102 4.23 12.22 -0.29
CA PRO A 102 4.17 10.80 -0.61
C PRO A 102 3.45 10.00 0.48
N GLU A 103 2.65 9.03 0.06
CA GLU A 103 2.05 8.00 0.89
C GLU A 103 3.03 6.85 1.16
N ILE A 104 2.82 6.17 2.29
CA ILE A 104 3.43 4.88 2.61
C ILE A 104 2.41 3.77 2.30
N ILE A 105 2.79 2.83 1.44
CA ILE A 105 1.93 1.72 1.00
C ILE A 105 2.58 0.42 1.41
N THR A 106 1.82 -0.46 2.08
CA THR A 106 2.30 -1.78 2.52
C THR A 106 1.16 -2.79 2.53
N ALA A 107 1.51 -4.07 2.43
CA ALA A 107 0.56 -5.16 2.63
C ALA A 107 1.04 -6.12 3.71
N VAL A 108 0.10 -6.73 4.42
CA VAL A 108 0.34 -7.72 5.48
C VAL A 108 -0.72 -8.80 5.40
N SER A 109 -0.56 -9.88 6.15
CA SER A 109 -1.58 -10.93 6.26
C SER A 109 -1.96 -11.23 7.70
N TYR A 110 -3.21 -11.66 7.84
CA TYR A 110 -3.75 -12.32 9.03
C TYR A 110 -4.09 -13.76 8.61
N PRO A 111 -3.15 -14.72 8.80
CA PRO A 111 -3.37 -16.11 8.45
C PRO A 111 -4.61 -16.69 9.15
N PRO A 112 -5.30 -17.67 8.54
CA PRO A 112 -4.86 -18.43 7.37
C PRO A 112 -5.26 -17.86 6.00
N HIS A 113 -6.17 -16.87 5.90
CA HIS A 113 -6.81 -16.56 4.59
C HIS A 113 -6.90 -15.09 4.20
N ASN A 114 -6.40 -14.13 5.00
CA ASN A 114 -6.64 -12.71 4.72
C ASN A 114 -5.35 -11.94 4.43
N GLY A 115 -5.34 -11.20 3.33
CA GLY A 115 -4.40 -10.13 3.04
C GLY A 115 -5.03 -8.77 3.33
N SER A 116 -4.25 -7.80 3.78
CA SER A 116 -4.70 -6.42 3.92
C SER A 116 -3.68 -5.45 3.33
N LEU A 117 -4.17 -4.49 2.55
CA LEU A 117 -3.40 -3.36 2.04
C LEU A 117 -3.66 -2.14 2.92
N HIS A 118 -2.59 -1.50 3.35
CA HIS A 118 -2.60 -0.29 4.17
C HIS A 118 -1.93 0.83 3.40
N VAL A 119 -2.56 2.00 3.41
CA VAL A 119 -2.02 3.22 2.81
C VAL A 119 -2.06 4.30 3.88
N PHE A 120 -0.92 4.90 4.16
CA PHE A 120 -0.81 6.00 5.13
C PHE A 120 -0.42 7.28 4.42
N THR A 121 -1.10 8.36 4.76
CA THR A 121 -0.74 9.72 4.34
C THR A 121 -0.27 10.52 5.55
N LEU A 122 0.48 11.57 5.29
CA LEU A 122 0.96 12.48 6.32
C LEU A 122 -0.22 13.33 6.83
N ASP A 123 -0.34 13.47 8.14
CA ASP A 123 -1.44 14.24 8.73
C ASP A 123 -1.36 15.74 8.35
N LYS A 124 -2.45 16.48 8.59
CA LYS A 124 -2.54 17.89 8.20
C LYS A 124 -1.48 18.78 8.87
N GLU A 125 -1.05 18.41 10.08
CA GLU A 125 -0.01 19.12 10.83
C GLU A 125 1.40 18.65 10.47
N GLN A 126 1.52 17.59 9.67
CA GLN A 126 2.76 17.01 9.18
C GLN A 126 3.70 16.51 10.28
N GLN A 127 3.11 15.97 11.35
CA GLN A 127 3.78 15.44 12.53
C GLN A 127 3.73 13.92 12.63
N HIS A 128 2.77 13.25 11.97
CA HIS A 128 2.63 11.81 12.00
C HIS A 128 1.86 11.28 10.77
N PHE A 129 1.81 9.96 10.62
CA PHE A 129 1.05 9.33 9.55
C PHE A 129 -0.31 8.84 10.04
N VAL A 130 -1.32 8.96 9.18
CA VAL A 130 -2.69 8.50 9.40
C VAL A 130 -3.15 7.60 8.25
N PRO A 131 -3.97 6.57 8.49
CA PRO A 131 -4.44 5.68 7.44
C PRO A 131 -5.43 6.40 6.52
N ILE A 132 -5.23 6.25 5.20
CA ILE A 132 -6.25 6.58 4.19
C ILE A 132 -7.35 5.52 4.28
N GLN A 133 -8.59 5.98 4.47
CA GLN A 133 -9.73 5.10 4.66
C GLN A 133 -10.20 4.47 3.33
N PHE A 134 -10.63 3.22 3.41
CA PHE A 134 -11.37 2.49 2.39
C PHE A 134 -12.84 2.45 2.77
N SER A 135 -13.67 3.09 1.97
CA SER A 135 -15.11 3.23 2.24
C SER A 135 -15.95 2.52 1.19
N ASN A 136 -17.01 1.84 1.63
CA ASN A 136 -18.02 1.27 0.76
C ASN A 136 -19.39 1.90 1.09
N PRO A 137 -19.86 2.89 0.30
CA PRO A 137 -21.12 3.55 0.57
C PRO A 137 -22.34 2.63 0.43
N LYS A 138 -22.20 1.47 -0.24
CA LYS A 138 -23.28 0.48 -0.37
C LYS A 138 -23.53 -0.26 0.95
N THR A 139 -22.49 -0.50 1.73
CA THR A 139 -22.58 -1.19 3.03
C THR A 139 -22.46 -0.24 4.23
N SER A 140 -22.17 1.04 3.99
CA SER A 140 -21.83 2.03 5.02
C SER A 140 -20.59 1.68 5.84
N ASP A 141 -19.70 0.84 5.29
CA ASP A 141 -18.45 0.46 5.94
C ASP A 141 -17.33 1.45 5.61
N SER A 142 -16.44 1.66 6.59
CA SER A 142 -15.19 2.40 6.42
C SER A 142 -14.10 1.73 7.25
N ASN A 143 -12.98 1.38 6.61
CA ASN A 143 -11.87 0.67 7.23
C ASN A 143 -10.54 1.34 6.92
N ALA A 144 -9.57 1.22 7.83
CA ALA A 144 -8.20 1.73 7.64
C ALA A 144 -7.36 0.91 6.63
N PHE A 145 -7.92 -0.17 6.09
CA PHE A 145 -7.25 -1.08 5.17
C PHE A 145 -8.24 -1.68 4.18
N LEU A 146 -7.72 -2.16 3.05
CA LEU A 146 -8.46 -2.96 2.08
C LEU A 146 -8.16 -4.44 2.29
N ALA A 147 -9.18 -5.23 2.55
CA ALA A 147 -9.05 -6.67 2.75
C ALA A 147 -9.16 -7.43 1.41
N SER A 148 -8.42 -8.53 1.32
CA SER A 148 -8.61 -9.61 0.37
C SER A 148 -8.71 -10.91 1.15
N ASP A 149 -9.77 -11.68 0.91
CA ASP A 149 -10.01 -13.01 1.51
C ASP A 149 -9.54 -14.14 0.58
N MET A 150 -8.85 -13.80 -0.51
CA MET A 150 -8.27 -14.74 -1.46
C MET A 150 -6.76 -14.51 -1.58
N LEU A 151 -5.97 -15.45 -1.06
CA LEU A 151 -4.52 -15.33 -1.03
C LEU A 151 -3.86 -15.76 -2.35
N GLN A 152 -2.96 -14.92 -2.84
CA GLN A 152 -1.96 -15.22 -3.86
C GLN A 152 -0.56 -14.87 -3.30
N GLU A 153 0.42 -15.75 -3.53
CA GLU A 153 1.75 -15.58 -2.94
C GLU A 153 2.51 -14.38 -3.53
N ASP A 154 2.22 -14.04 -4.78
CA ASP A 154 2.90 -12.96 -5.50
C ASP A 154 2.34 -11.56 -5.18
N GLY A 155 1.19 -11.48 -4.49
CA GLY A 155 0.53 -10.24 -4.13
C GLY A 155 -0.47 -9.73 -5.16
N GLN A 156 -0.78 -10.47 -6.22
CA GLN A 156 -1.71 -10.02 -7.27
C GLN A 156 -3.16 -9.86 -6.80
N GLU A 157 -3.53 -10.44 -5.66
CA GLU A 157 -4.83 -10.20 -5.05
C GLU A 157 -5.02 -8.77 -4.55
N LEU A 158 -3.93 -8.02 -4.33
CA LEU A 158 -3.95 -6.62 -3.91
C LEU A 158 -3.09 -5.84 -4.91
N ALA A 159 -3.72 -5.17 -5.86
CA ALA A 159 -3.01 -4.55 -6.98
C ALA A 159 -3.49 -3.13 -7.24
N PHE A 160 -2.56 -2.20 -7.38
CA PHE A 160 -2.83 -0.91 -8.01
C PHE A 160 -2.94 -1.12 -9.52
N VAL A 161 -4.14 -0.90 -10.06
CA VAL A 161 -4.42 -0.98 -11.50
C VAL A 161 -3.95 0.29 -12.20
N ASP A 162 -3.96 1.41 -11.49
CA ASP A 162 -3.31 2.67 -11.84
C ASP A 162 -2.95 3.42 -10.53
N ASN A 163 -2.39 4.64 -10.64
CA ASN A 163 -1.91 5.39 -9.48
C ASN A 163 -3.00 5.71 -8.44
N ASN A 164 -4.27 5.80 -8.82
CA ASN A 164 -5.34 6.19 -7.91
C ASN A 164 -6.46 5.15 -7.80
N ARG A 165 -6.28 3.96 -8.36
CA ARG A 165 -7.25 2.88 -8.32
C ARG A 165 -6.58 1.58 -7.89
N VAL A 166 -7.15 0.96 -6.86
CA VAL A 166 -6.71 -0.32 -6.33
C VAL A 166 -7.78 -1.38 -6.52
N ARG A 167 -7.33 -2.61 -6.68
CA ARG A 167 -8.11 -3.82 -6.87
C ARG A 167 -7.78 -4.79 -5.74
N ALA A 168 -8.81 -5.31 -5.07
CA ALA A 168 -8.73 -6.48 -4.21
C ALA A 168 -9.42 -7.68 -4.87
N LEU A 169 -8.85 -8.87 -4.78
CA LEU A 169 -9.51 -10.12 -5.12
C LEU A 169 -10.26 -10.63 -3.88
N GLY A 170 -11.52 -11.02 -4.04
CA GLY A 170 -12.24 -11.68 -2.98
C GLY A 170 -13.51 -12.40 -3.43
N MET A 171 -14.30 -12.88 -2.48
CA MET A 171 -15.57 -13.54 -2.78
C MET A 171 -16.75 -12.57 -2.77
N LEU A 172 -17.53 -12.54 -3.86
CA LEU A 172 -18.83 -11.86 -3.91
C LEU A 172 -19.93 -12.85 -3.57
N TYR A 173 -20.66 -12.57 -2.49
CA TYR A 173 -21.80 -13.37 -2.04
C TYR A 173 -23.10 -12.77 -2.61
N PRO A 174 -23.83 -13.49 -3.48
CA PRO A 174 -25.10 -13.04 -4.01
C PRO A 174 -26.15 -12.84 -2.91
N GLU A 175 -27.05 -11.87 -3.08
CA GLU A 175 -28.17 -11.64 -2.15
C GLU A 175 -29.29 -12.68 -2.31
N ASP A 176 -29.44 -13.26 -3.50
CA ASP A 176 -30.45 -14.28 -3.78
C ASP A 176 -30.03 -15.66 -3.23
N GLU A 177 -30.93 -16.28 -2.47
CA GLU A 177 -30.74 -17.64 -1.97
C GLU A 177 -30.58 -18.64 -3.14
N GLY A 178 -29.51 -19.44 -3.09
CA GLY A 178 -29.23 -20.51 -4.06
C GLY A 178 -28.15 -20.21 -5.09
N ASN A 179 -27.66 -18.97 -5.16
CA ASN A 179 -26.49 -18.63 -5.98
C ASN A 179 -25.19 -18.84 -5.19
N GLU A 180 -24.18 -19.42 -5.84
CA GLU A 180 -22.87 -19.64 -5.23
C GLU A 180 -22.06 -18.34 -5.18
N ALA A 181 -21.17 -18.23 -4.18
CA ALA A 181 -20.23 -17.13 -4.11
C ALA A 181 -19.26 -17.17 -5.30
N VAL A 182 -19.01 -16.03 -5.92
CA VAL A 182 -18.16 -15.93 -7.12
C VAL A 182 -16.92 -15.10 -6.79
N ALA A 183 -15.75 -15.65 -7.13
CA ALA A 183 -14.51 -14.88 -7.07
C ALA A 183 -14.63 -13.62 -7.92
N SER A 184 -14.38 -12.47 -7.32
CA SER A 184 -14.60 -11.15 -7.91
C SER A 184 -13.46 -10.19 -7.59
N PHE A 185 -13.18 -9.28 -8.51
CA PHE A 185 -12.37 -8.12 -8.25
C PHE A 185 -13.24 -7.00 -7.67
N PHE A 186 -12.75 -6.37 -6.60
CA PHE A 186 -13.35 -5.21 -5.96
C PHE A 186 -12.43 -4.01 -6.17
N PHE A 187 -12.96 -2.94 -6.76
CA PHE A 187 -12.20 -1.75 -7.10
C PHE A 187 -12.51 -0.61 -6.15
N TYR A 188 -11.47 0.10 -5.74
CA TYR A 188 -11.55 1.31 -4.96
C TYR A 188 -10.74 2.40 -5.63
N LYS A 189 -11.30 3.60 -5.72
CA LYS A 189 -10.66 4.76 -6.31
C LYS A 189 -10.41 5.84 -5.26
N LEU A 190 -9.20 6.36 -5.22
CA LEU A 190 -8.83 7.49 -4.38
C LEU A 190 -9.52 8.75 -4.91
N SER A 191 -10.30 9.39 -4.05
CA SER A 191 -11.00 10.64 -4.33
C SER A 191 -10.96 11.53 -3.10
N GLY A 192 -10.19 12.62 -3.17
CA GLY A 192 -9.88 13.42 -1.99
C GLY A 192 -9.00 12.63 -1.02
N ASP A 193 -9.44 12.49 0.22
CA ASP A 193 -8.66 11.91 1.32
C ASP A 193 -9.02 10.43 1.60
N SER A 194 -9.79 9.78 0.72
CA SER A 194 -10.21 8.38 0.91
C SER A 194 -10.33 7.58 -0.39
N PHE A 195 -10.11 6.27 -0.27
CA PHE A 195 -10.49 5.30 -1.27
C PHE A 195 -11.98 4.99 -1.14
N THR A 196 -12.73 5.17 -2.22
CA THR A 196 -14.17 4.88 -2.29
C THR A 196 -14.41 3.71 -3.23
N PHE A 197 -15.26 2.78 -2.84
CA PHE A 197 -15.67 1.66 -3.68
C PHE A 197 -16.23 2.16 -5.02
N ASP A 198 -15.63 1.66 -6.10
CA ASP A 198 -15.86 2.07 -7.49
C ASP A 198 -16.55 0.97 -8.32
N GLY A 199 -16.67 -0.24 -7.78
CA GLY A 199 -17.38 -1.35 -8.41
C GLY A 199 -16.73 -2.70 -8.16
N SER A 200 -17.38 -3.74 -8.66
CA SER A 200 -16.83 -5.09 -8.66
C SER A 200 -17.19 -5.81 -9.95
N GLU A 201 -16.36 -6.77 -10.34
CA GLU A 201 -16.61 -7.64 -11.49
C GLU A 201 -16.14 -9.07 -11.19
N PRO A 202 -16.83 -10.10 -11.70
CA PRO A 202 -16.38 -11.48 -11.56
C PRO A 202 -15.00 -11.67 -12.19
N VAL A 203 -14.17 -12.52 -11.59
CA VAL A 203 -12.90 -12.94 -12.21
C VAL A 203 -13.23 -13.72 -13.48
N PRO A 204 -12.63 -13.39 -14.64
CA PRO A 204 -12.80 -14.16 -15.86
C PRO A 204 -12.38 -15.62 -15.63
N VAL A 205 -13.29 -16.55 -15.93
CA VAL A 205 -12.96 -17.98 -16.06
C VAL A 205 -12.65 -18.23 -17.53
N ASP A 206 -11.42 -18.64 -17.84
CA ASP A 206 -11.08 -19.12 -19.18
C ASP A 206 -11.96 -20.35 -19.48
N ASN A 207 -12.76 -20.25 -20.55
CA ASN A 207 -13.54 -21.37 -21.09
C ASN A 207 -12.70 -22.19 -22.09
#